data_AF-A0A930Q0I0-F1
#
_entry.id   AF-A0A930Q0I0-F1
#
_cell.length_a   1.000
_cell.length_b   1.000
_cell.length_c   1.000
_cell.angle_alpha   90.00
_cell.angle_beta   90.00
_cell.angle_gamma   90.00
#
_symmetry.space_group_name_H-M   'P 1'
#
loop_
_entity.id
_entity.type
_entity.pdbx_description
1 polymer ?
#
loop_
_entity_poly.entity_id
_entity_poly.type
_entity_poly.pdbx_seq_one_letter_code
_entity_poly.pdbx_strand_id
1 'polypeptide(L)'
;MANKLNRLGGPGKFGAWVRYGGKPITQQQLDFAVKNYSVAILQPWELDAARYLKKRAPQMVVLAYKCLSSTRSYEPGPIYSSGVSYPLAQSMANSGKDFFAHRLNGDRIEWKGYPKHFQMQVWNADYRW
;
A
#
# COMPACT_ATOMS: atom_id res chain seq x y z
N MET A 1 -26.01 28.20 -13.93
CA MET A 1 -25.34 26.98 -14.44
C MET A 1 -24.74 26.24 -13.25
N ALA A 2 -25.30 25.09 -12.87
CA ALA A 2 -24.77 24.31 -11.75
C ALA A 2 -23.51 23.56 -12.20
N ASN A 3 -22.39 23.84 -11.52
CA ASN A 3 -21.11 23.17 -11.72
C ASN A 3 -21.28 21.70 -11.31
N LYS A 4 -21.60 20.81 -12.27
CA LYS A 4 -21.56 19.37 -12.06
C LYS A 4 -20.09 19.00 -11.87
N LEU A 5 -19.64 19.01 -10.62
CA LEU A 5 -18.55 18.13 -10.20
C LEU A 5 -18.96 16.73 -10.65
N ASN A 6 -18.42 16.29 -11.78
CA ASN A 6 -18.47 14.90 -12.21
C ASN A 6 -17.82 14.11 -11.07
N ARG A 7 -18.65 13.59 -10.16
CA ARG A 7 -18.18 12.77 -9.06
C ARG A 7 -17.43 11.60 -9.69
N LEU A 8 -16.19 11.39 -9.25
CA LEU A 8 -15.44 10.19 -9.57
C LEU A 8 -16.25 8.99 -9.04
N GLY A 9 -16.84 8.20 -9.95
CA GLY A 9 -17.72 7.08 -9.60
C GLY A 9 -19.07 7.15 -10.32
N GLY A 10 -19.50 6.00 -10.87
CA GLY A 10 -20.81 5.90 -11.52
C GLY A 10 -21.97 6.10 -10.53
N PRO A 11 -23.18 6.46 -11.02
CA PRO A 11 -24.34 6.66 -10.16
C PRO A 11 -24.62 5.43 -9.28
N GLY A 12 -24.80 5.65 -7.97
CA GLY A 12 -25.16 4.62 -6.99
C GLY A 12 -24.01 3.87 -6.31
N LYS A 13 -22.74 4.18 -6.63
CA LYS A 13 -21.58 3.55 -5.97
C LYS A 13 -20.88 4.53 -5.04
N PHE A 14 -20.88 4.22 -3.75
CA PHE A 14 -20.29 5.07 -2.72
C PHE A 14 -19.25 4.29 -1.92
N GLY A 15 -18.07 4.88 -1.72
CA GLY A 15 -17.03 4.34 -0.85
C GLY A 15 -15.87 3.63 -1.56
N ALA A 16 -14.92 3.20 -0.73
CA ALA A 16 -13.71 2.51 -1.13
C ALA A 16 -13.72 1.06 -0.67
N TRP A 17 -13.43 0.15 -1.59
CA TRP A 17 -13.15 -1.24 -1.27
C TRP A 17 -11.67 -1.38 -0.90
N VAL A 18 -11.38 -1.71 0.36
CA VAL A 18 -10.02 -1.74 0.88
C VAL A 18 -9.54 -3.18 1.04
N ARG A 19 -8.42 -3.52 0.41
CA ARG A 19 -7.81 -4.85 0.46
C ARG A 19 -6.33 -4.79 0.85
N TYR A 20 -6.09 -4.92 2.15
CA TYR A 20 -4.75 -5.02 2.74
C TYR A 20 -4.42 -6.47 3.09
N GLY A 21 -3.61 -7.12 2.25
CA GLY A 21 -3.10 -8.46 2.51
C GLY A 21 -4.17 -9.55 2.66
N GLY A 22 -3.79 -10.64 3.33
CA GLY A 22 -4.64 -11.79 3.57
C GLY A 22 -4.61 -12.80 2.41
N LYS A 23 -5.69 -13.59 2.30
CA LYS A 23 -5.85 -14.58 1.22
C LYS A 23 -5.91 -13.88 -0.16
N PRO A 24 -5.47 -14.57 -1.23
CA PRO A 24 -5.61 -14.07 -2.60
C PRO A 24 -7.02 -13.54 -2.89
N ILE A 25 -7.10 -12.47 -3.67
CA ILE A 25 -8.38 -11.87 -4.06
C ILE A 25 -9.11 -12.84 -4.98
N THR A 26 -10.35 -13.20 -4.64
CA THR A 26 -11.17 -14.09 -5.48
C THR A 26 -11.93 -13.33 -6.55
N GLN A 27 -12.32 -14.03 -7.61
CA GLN A 27 -13.15 -13.45 -8.68
C GLN A 27 -14.47 -12.88 -8.14
N GLN A 28 -15.14 -13.60 -7.23
CA GLN A 28 -16.39 -13.16 -6.60
C GLN A 28 -16.22 -11.83 -5.83
N GLN A 29 -15.07 -11.64 -5.18
CA GLN A 29 -14.74 -10.41 -4.48
C GLN A 29 -14.53 -9.24 -5.45
N LEU A 30 -13.90 -9.49 -6.61
CA LEU A 30 -13.75 -8.48 -7.65
C LEU A 30 -15.10 -8.08 -8.25
N ASP A 31 -15.97 -9.04 -8.53
CA ASP A 31 -17.30 -8.77 -9.08
C ASP A 31 -18.16 -7.99 -8.08
N PHE A 32 -18.06 -8.32 -6.79
CA PHE A 32 -18.66 -7.55 -5.71
C PHE A 32 -18.11 -6.12 -5.68
N ALA A 33 -16.79 -5.93 -5.82
CA ALA A 33 -16.18 -4.61 -5.84
C ALA A 33 -16.68 -3.77 -7.04
N VAL A 34 -16.71 -4.36 -8.23
CA VAL A 34 -17.21 -3.74 -9.47
C VAL A 34 -18.65 -3.25 -9.28
N LYS A 35 -19.52 -4.05 -8.65
CA LYS A 35 -20.93 -3.70 -8.48
C LYS A 35 -21.13 -2.56 -7.47
N ASN A 36 -20.35 -2.52 -6.40
CA ASN A 36 -20.70 -1.73 -5.21
C ASN A 36 -19.82 -0.50 -4.95
N TYR A 37 -18.61 -0.40 -5.53
CA TYR A 37 -17.64 0.63 -5.15
C TYR A 37 -17.18 1.52 -6.31
N SER A 38 -16.79 2.74 -5.95
CA SER A 38 -16.20 3.72 -6.88
C SER A 38 -14.68 3.82 -6.76
N VAL A 39 -14.12 3.34 -5.65
CA VAL A 39 -12.67 3.29 -5.39
C VAL A 39 -12.29 1.88 -4.95
N ALA A 40 -11.13 1.39 -5.38
CA ALA A 40 -10.48 0.21 -4.85
C ALA A 40 -9.07 0.56 -4.36
N ILE A 41 -8.70 0.10 -3.16
CA ILE A 41 -7.35 0.24 -2.61
C ILE A 41 -6.77 -1.18 -2.49
N LEU A 42 -5.72 -1.45 -3.26
CA LEU A 42 -5.11 -2.78 -3.38
C LEU A 42 -3.68 -2.77 -2.87
N GLN A 43 -3.17 -3.95 -2.48
CA GLN A 43 -1.73 -4.13 -2.35
C GLN A 43 -1.06 -3.90 -3.72
N PRO A 44 0.18 -3.39 -3.77
CA PRO A 44 0.79 -2.93 -5.02
C PRO A 44 1.11 -4.06 -6.01
N TRP A 45 1.21 -5.31 -5.55
CA TRP A 45 1.41 -6.49 -6.39
C TRP A 45 0.12 -7.05 -7.02
N GLU A 46 -1.06 -6.54 -6.65
CA GLU A 46 -2.37 -7.04 -7.12
C GLU A 46 -2.70 -6.54 -8.54
N LEU A 47 -1.77 -6.74 -9.48
CA LEU A 47 -1.84 -6.19 -10.84
C LEU A 47 -2.99 -6.78 -11.66
N ASP A 48 -3.28 -8.07 -11.49
CA ASP A 48 -4.40 -8.74 -12.17
C ASP A 48 -5.75 -8.22 -11.69
N ALA A 49 -5.91 -8.03 -10.38
CA ALA A 49 -7.09 -7.41 -9.79
C ALA A 49 -7.27 -5.98 -10.34
N ALA A 50 -6.20 -5.17 -10.34
CA ALA A 50 -6.25 -3.81 -10.89
C ALA A 50 -6.68 -3.79 -12.36
N ARG A 51 -6.11 -4.67 -13.20
CA ARG A 51 -6.50 -4.82 -14.62
C ARG A 51 -7.97 -5.23 -14.76
N TYR A 52 -8.41 -6.21 -13.98
CA TYR A 52 -9.80 -6.68 -14.00
C TYR A 52 -10.78 -5.55 -13.66
N LEU A 53 -10.53 -4.84 -12.56
CA LEU A 53 -11.37 -3.73 -12.10
C LEU A 53 -11.43 -2.62 -13.15
N LYS A 54 -10.30 -2.21 -13.74
CA LYS A 54 -10.28 -1.17 -14.80
C LYS A 54 -11.00 -1.61 -16.07
N LYS A 55 -10.93 -2.89 -16.45
CA LYS A 55 -11.66 -3.42 -17.61
C LYS A 55 -13.18 -3.40 -17.38
N ARG A 56 -13.64 -3.76 -16.18
CA ARG A 56 -15.06 -3.93 -15.85
C ARG A 56 -15.75 -2.67 -15.35
N ALA A 57 -15.01 -1.79 -14.70
CA ALA A 57 -15.46 -0.49 -14.21
C ALA A 57 -14.43 0.59 -14.58
N PRO A 58 -14.39 1.05 -15.84
CA PRO A 58 -13.39 2.02 -16.30
C PRO A 58 -13.36 3.32 -15.49
N GLN A 59 -14.48 3.71 -14.88
CA GLN A 59 -14.59 4.90 -14.03
C GLN A 59 -14.14 4.68 -12.58
N MET A 60 -13.85 3.44 -12.16
CA MET A 60 -13.33 3.16 -10.82
C MET A 60 -11.91 3.72 -10.67
N VAL A 61 -11.68 4.41 -9.56
CA VAL A 61 -10.34 4.82 -9.13
C VAL A 61 -9.68 3.63 -8.45
N VAL A 62 -8.51 3.23 -8.92
CA VAL A 62 -7.74 2.12 -8.32
C VAL A 62 -6.45 2.71 -7.73
N LEU A 63 -6.25 2.54 -6.43
CA LEU A 63 -5.12 3.04 -5.66
C LEU A 63 -4.26 1.87 -5.18
N ALA A 64 -2.95 2.07 -5.17
CA ALA A 64 -2.02 1.14 -4.53
C ALA A 64 -1.75 1.59 -3.09
N TYR A 65 -1.79 0.64 -2.16
CA TYR A 65 -1.36 0.86 -0.78
C TYR A 65 0.15 1.08 -0.74
N LYS A 66 0.57 2.14 -0.03
CA LYS A 66 1.98 2.43 0.28
C LYS A 66 2.09 2.80 1.76
N CYS A 67 2.94 2.08 2.48
CA CYS A 67 3.31 2.37 3.85
C CYS A 67 4.52 3.30 3.86
N LEU A 68 4.36 4.42 4.55
CA LEU A 68 5.38 5.46 4.67
C LEU A 68 6.15 5.40 6.00
N SER A 69 5.70 4.57 6.94
CA SER A 69 6.26 4.53 8.31
C SER A 69 7.07 3.28 8.60
N SER A 70 6.95 2.23 7.77
CA SER A 70 7.57 0.94 8.06
C SER A 70 7.99 0.21 6.79
N THR A 71 8.92 -0.73 6.98
CA THR A 71 9.27 -1.75 5.99
C THR A 71 9.14 -3.15 6.60
N ARG A 72 9.06 -4.20 5.77
CA ARG A 72 8.83 -5.58 6.22
C ARG A 72 9.88 -6.54 5.72
N SER A 73 10.43 -7.36 6.61
CA SER A 73 11.45 -8.36 6.23
C SER A 73 10.90 -9.62 5.55
N TYR A 74 9.58 -9.83 5.58
CA TYR A 74 8.94 -10.99 4.95
C TYR A 74 8.45 -10.71 3.52
N GLU A 75 8.45 -9.46 3.06
CA GLU A 75 7.98 -9.15 1.71
C GLU A 75 8.96 -9.72 0.68
N PRO A 76 8.54 -10.68 -0.16
CA PRO A 76 9.45 -11.34 -1.10
C PRO A 76 9.87 -10.41 -2.25
N GLY A 77 9.14 -9.31 -2.48
CA GLY A 77 9.29 -8.49 -3.67
C GLY A 77 8.71 -9.17 -4.92
N PRO A 78 9.00 -8.65 -6.13
CA PRO A 78 9.80 -7.45 -6.40
C PRO A 78 9.05 -6.14 -6.18
N ILE A 79 7.73 -6.20 -5.96
CA ILE A 79 6.88 -5.04 -5.68
C ILE A 79 6.58 -5.02 -4.18
N TYR A 80 6.92 -3.91 -3.52
CA TYR A 80 6.84 -3.77 -2.07
C TYR A 80 5.73 -2.83 -1.66
N SER A 81 5.14 -3.05 -0.48
CA SER A 81 4.13 -2.15 0.08
C SER A 81 4.72 -0.98 0.84
N SER A 82 6.05 -0.85 0.91
CA SER A 82 6.77 0.21 1.60
C SER A 82 7.46 1.14 0.60
N GLY A 83 7.71 2.39 0.99
CA GLY A 83 8.54 3.30 0.18
C GLY A 83 9.95 2.76 -0.02
N VAL A 84 10.60 2.37 1.08
CA VAL A 84 11.90 1.70 1.08
C VAL A 84 11.70 0.24 1.49
N SER A 85 12.04 -0.70 0.60
CA SER A 85 11.97 -2.13 0.90
C SER A 85 12.97 -2.53 1.99
N TYR A 86 12.72 -3.63 2.70
CA TYR A 86 13.61 -4.06 3.78
C TYR A 86 15.03 -4.39 3.27
N PRO A 87 15.20 -5.07 2.11
CA PRO A 87 16.54 -5.27 1.54
C PRO A 87 17.25 -3.95 1.23
N LEU A 88 16.54 -2.95 0.69
CA LEU A 88 17.12 -1.63 0.43
C LEU A 88 17.50 -0.93 1.74
N ALA A 89 16.61 -0.92 2.74
CA ALA A 89 16.89 -0.34 4.06
C ALA A 89 18.13 -0.98 4.71
N GLN A 90 18.28 -2.30 4.61
CA GLN A 90 19.45 -3.02 5.12
C GLN A 90 20.73 -2.64 4.37
N SER A 91 20.68 -2.54 3.03
CA SER A 91 21.81 -2.09 2.21
C SER A 91 22.24 -0.66 2.54
N MET A 92 21.28 0.23 2.78
CA MET A 92 21.54 1.62 3.17
C MET A 92 22.16 1.70 4.57
N ALA A 93 21.65 0.93 5.53
CA ALA A 93 22.26 0.83 6.86
C ALA A 93 23.71 0.34 6.80
N ASN A 94 23.99 -0.69 5.99
CA ASN A 94 25.34 -1.22 5.81
C ASN A 94 26.31 -0.23 5.13
N SER A 95 25.79 0.78 4.42
CA SER A 95 26.59 1.85 3.80
C SER A 95 26.64 3.14 4.63
N GLY A 96 26.14 3.12 5.87
CA GLY A 96 26.17 4.26 6.80
C GLY A 96 24.97 5.20 6.70
N LYS A 97 23.98 4.90 5.85
CA LYS A 97 22.72 5.65 5.72
C LYS A 97 21.58 4.86 6.36
N ASP A 98 21.60 4.74 7.68
CA ASP A 98 20.59 3.96 8.39
C ASP A 98 19.23 4.67 8.39
N PHE A 99 18.24 4.02 7.78
CA PHE A 99 16.87 4.50 7.73
C PHE A 99 15.95 3.82 8.74
N PHE A 100 16.42 2.81 9.48
CA PHE A 100 15.65 2.21 10.58
C PHE A 100 15.57 3.19 11.74
N ALA A 101 14.42 3.26 12.40
CA ALA A 101 14.30 3.94 13.67
C ALA A 101 14.78 3.02 14.79
N HIS A 102 15.51 3.59 15.76
CA HIS A 102 16.09 2.84 16.87
C HIS A 102 15.51 3.28 18.21
N ARG A 103 15.47 2.34 19.15
CA ARG A 103 15.25 2.61 20.57
C ARG A 103 16.52 3.25 21.17
N LEU A 104 16.40 3.75 22.39
CA LEU A 104 17.54 4.32 23.13
C LEU A 104 18.69 3.33 23.37
N ASN A 105 18.40 2.04 23.37
CA ASN A 105 19.40 0.97 23.51
C ASN A 105 20.05 0.56 22.18
N GLY A 106 19.72 1.23 21.07
CA GLY A 106 20.26 0.94 19.74
C GLY A 106 19.50 -0.14 18.95
N ASP A 107 18.51 -0.82 19.53
CA ASP A 107 17.72 -1.82 18.80
C ASP A 107 16.80 -1.17 17.78
N ARG A 108 16.63 -1.82 16.62
CA ARG A 108 15.60 -1.42 15.64
C ARG A 108 14.21 -1.51 16.27
N ILE A 109 13.37 -0.51 16.02
CA ILE A 109 11.98 -0.52 16.49
C ILE A 109 11.15 -1.44 15.59
N GLU A 110 10.84 -2.63 16.08
CA GLU A 110 9.83 -3.52 15.51
C GLU A 110 8.44 -3.21 16.11
N TRP A 111 7.41 -3.13 15.29
CA TRP A 111 6.05 -2.78 15.72
C TRP A 111 5.41 -3.92 16.53
N LYS A 112 4.98 -3.61 17.76
CA LYS A 112 4.27 -4.58 18.62
C LYS A 112 2.96 -5.02 17.95
N GLY A 113 2.76 -6.34 17.83
CA GLY A 113 1.58 -6.93 17.17
C GLY A 113 1.73 -7.11 15.66
N TYR A 114 2.80 -6.56 15.06
CA TYR A 114 3.11 -6.70 13.64
C TYR A 114 4.55 -7.20 13.48
N PRO A 115 4.82 -8.49 13.77
CA PRO A 115 6.16 -9.01 13.67
C PRO A 115 6.72 -8.78 12.27
N LYS A 116 8.04 -8.60 12.19
CA LYS A 116 8.84 -8.30 11.02
C LYS A 116 8.52 -6.95 10.36
N HIS A 117 7.77 -6.07 11.02
CA HIS A 117 7.57 -4.67 10.59
C HIS A 117 8.50 -3.74 11.37
N PHE A 118 9.40 -3.07 10.67
CA PHE A 118 10.39 -2.18 11.26
C PHE A 118 10.03 -0.73 10.96
N GLN A 119 10.00 0.10 12.00
CA GLN A 119 9.77 1.53 11.90
C GLN A 119 10.94 2.18 11.14
N MET A 120 10.60 3.09 10.23
CA MET A 120 11.58 3.91 9.50
C MET A 120 11.70 5.30 10.14
N GLN A 121 12.84 5.97 9.96
CA GLN A 121 13.06 7.35 10.39
C GLN A 121 12.28 8.32 9.48
N VAL A 122 10.97 8.44 9.67
CA VAL A 122 10.10 9.30 8.84
C VAL A 122 10.46 10.79 8.90
N TRP A 123 11.22 11.20 9.91
CA TRP A 123 11.77 12.55 10.04
C TRP A 123 13.06 12.77 9.22
N ASN A 124 13.76 11.69 8.84
CA ASN A 124 14.99 11.79 8.06
C ASN A 124 14.67 12.28 6.64
N ALA A 125 15.32 13.34 6.19
CA ALA A 125 15.12 13.91 4.86
C ALA A 125 15.49 12.92 3.74
N ASP A 126 16.57 12.15 3.92
CA ASP A 126 17.03 11.16 2.95
C ASP A 126 16.06 9.96 2.82
N TYR A 127 15.21 9.74 3.82
CA TYR A 127 14.15 8.72 3.78
C TYR A 127 12.88 9.20 3.07
N ARG A 128 12.55 10.50 3.14
CA ARG A 128 11.27 11.09 2.71
C ARG A 128 11.10 11.27 1.19
N TRP A 129 12.00 10.71 0.40
CA TRP A 129 12.04 10.86 -1.07
C TRP A 129 10.70 10.53 -1.76
#